data_AF-A0A2E6WV71-F1
#
_entry.id   AF-A0A2E6WV71-F1
#
_cell.length_a   1.000
_cell.length_b   1.000
_cell.length_c   1.000
_cell.angle_alpha   90.00
_cell.angle_beta   90.00
_cell.angle_gamma   90.00
#
_symmetry.space_group_name_H-M   'P 1'
#
loop_
_entity.id
_entity.type
_entity.pdbx_description
1 polymer ?
#
loop_
_entity_poly.entity_id
_entity_poly.type
_entity_poly.pdbx_seq_one_letter_code
_entity_poly.pdbx_strand_id
1 'polypeptide(L)'
;MTQEATTPEARVAGTAGSALPPIDDQPVATVERSFSGITVAILAILLCLFQMYTAGVEPLGLFYQRPLHLLFILTMTFLAVPLAGRGRRRTIPEWILDGLFIVGAVITGLYLPLFLDDIVTRVGFWTTTDIWVSGIALLTLLEACRRVVGNGITVVAVCFLLYAMAGPRGELPWLGAIVPDLVSHRGFDFNRISTQLFLTQEGIFGLPLGVAATYVFIFVMFGAVLEVTGAGRFFIDLAYALTGSRRGGPAKASVVASMTMGSITGASIANVVTTGPFTIPLMKRLG
;
A
#
# COMPACT_ATOMS: atom_id res chain seq x y z
N MET A 1 4.86 79.99 -17.18
CA MET A 1 3.53 79.70 -16.60
C MET A 1 3.08 78.36 -17.20
N THR A 2 3.59 77.24 -16.67
CA THR A 2 3.01 76.40 -15.59
C THR A 2 1.76 75.63 -16.01
N GLN A 3 1.92 74.32 -16.25
CA GLN A 3 1.04 73.22 -15.83
C GLN A 3 1.65 71.89 -16.34
N GLU A 4 2.34 71.14 -15.47
CA GLU A 4 1.82 69.98 -14.72
C GLU A 4 1.44 68.79 -15.62
N ALA A 5 2.40 67.90 -15.85
CA ALA A 5 2.16 66.56 -16.37
C ALA A 5 1.89 65.62 -15.18
N THR A 6 0.61 65.32 -14.95
CA THR A 6 0.12 64.38 -13.96
C THR A 6 0.30 62.94 -14.45
N THR A 7 0.90 62.12 -13.60
CA THR A 7 0.96 60.66 -13.67
C THR A 7 -0.45 60.04 -13.69
N PRO A 8 -0.70 58.98 -14.46
CA PRO A 8 -1.88 58.15 -14.25
C PRO A 8 -1.51 56.93 -13.40
N GLU A 9 -1.45 57.12 -12.07
CA GLU A 9 -1.84 56.07 -11.14
C GLU A 9 -3.36 56.10 -11.02
N ALA A 10 -4.07 55.19 -11.69
CA ALA A 10 -5.42 54.76 -11.30
C ALA A 10 -5.98 53.71 -12.27
N ARG A 11 -5.58 52.43 -12.10
CA ARG A 11 -6.43 51.27 -12.45
C ARG A 11 -5.89 49.98 -11.84
N VAL A 12 -5.72 49.95 -10.52
CA VAL A 12 -5.58 48.70 -9.76
C VAL A 12 -6.54 48.74 -8.57
N ALA A 13 -7.83 48.74 -8.86
CA ALA A 13 -8.88 48.54 -7.87
C ALA A 13 -10.08 47.92 -8.59
N GLY A 14 -10.01 46.62 -8.81
CA GLY A 14 -11.06 45.85 -9.48
C GLY A 14 -10.94 44.38 -9.13
N THR A 15 -11.69 43.98 -8.10
CA THR A 15 -12.13 42.61 -7.83
C THR A 15 -11.04 41.55 -7.67
N ALA A 16 -10.41 41.50 -6.49
CA ALA A 16 -9.88 40.26 -5.94
C ALA A 16 -11.03 39.37 -5.43
N GLY A 17 -11.97 39.03 -6.33
CA GLY A 17 -12.88 37.91 -6.13
C GLY A 17 -12.12 36.64 -6.49
N SER A 18 -12.14 35.65 -5.61
CA SER A 18 -11.52 34.32 -5.74
C SER A 18 -11.36 33.86 -7.20
N ALA A 19 -10.19 34.10 -7.80
CA ALA A 19 -9.91 33.83 -9.21
C ALA A 19 -9.56 32.35 -9.47
N LEU A 20 -9.95 31.45 -8.58
CA LEU A 20 -9.88 30.02 -8.80
C LEU A 20 -11.24 29.56 -9.34
N PRO A 21 -11.30 28.96 -10.54
CA PRO A 21 -12.55 28.39 -11.04
C PRO A 21 -13.09 27.35 -10.05
N PRO A 22 -14.41 27.07 -10.07
CA PRO A 22 -14.98 25.96 -9.33
C PRO A 22 -14.23 24.70 -9.73
N ILE A 23 -13.82 23.94 -8.72
CA ILE A 23 -13.03 22.74 -8.92
C ILE A 23 -13.98 21.73 -9.54
N ASP A 24 -13.61 21.22 -10.71
CA ASP A 24 -14.28 20.05 -11.25
C ASP A 24 -13.93 18.91 -10.28
N ASP A 25 -14.86 18.59 -9.38
CA ASP A 25 -14.72 17.51 -8.42
C ASP A 25 -14.44 16.25 -9.25
N GLN A 26 -13.17 15.82 -9.28
CA GLN A 26 -12.83 14.52 -9.81
C GLN A 26 -13.72 13.54 -9.06
N PRO A 27 -14.52 12.71 -9.76
CA PRO A 27 -15.49 11.87 -9.09
C PRO A 27 -14.73 11.05 -8.05
N VAL A 28 -15.00 11.32 -6.77
CA VAL A 28 -14.56 10.46 -5.67
C VAL A 28 -14.96 9.07 -6.10
N ALA A 29 -13.98 8.17 -6.28
CA ALA A 29 -14.21 6.85 -6.85
C ALA A 29 -15.45 6.25 -6.17
N THR A 30 -16.57 6.26 -6.89
CA THR A 30 -17.84 5.87 -6.29
C THR A 30 -17.68 4.39 -6.01
N VAL A 31 -17.69 4.01 -4.72
CA VAL A 31 -17.75 2.62 -4.33
C VAL A 31 -18.91 2.03 -5.10
N GLU A 32 -18.59 1.17 -6.07
CA GLU A 32 -19.61 0.46 -6.84
C GLU A 32 -20.51 -0.18 -5.78
N ARG A 33 -21.82 0.13 -5.78
CA ARG A 33 -22.80 -0.36 -4.78
C ARG A 33 -23.07 -1.86 -4.98
N SER A 34 -21.99 -2.63 -4.96
CA SER A 34 -21.94 -4.08 -4.97
C SER A 34 -21.67 -4.54 -3.55
N PHE A 35 -22.24 -5.69 -3.17
CA PHE A 35 -22.01 -6.31 -1.87
C PHE A 35 -20.52 -6.39 -1.52
N SER A 36 -19.68 -6.74 -2.51
CA SER A 36 -18.22 -6.78 -2.35
C SER A 36 -17.62 -5.41 -1.99
N GLY A 37 -18.12 -4.33 -2.57
CA GLY A 37 -17.64 -2.97 -2.30
C GLY A 37 -17.96 -2.50 -0.89
N ILE A 38 -19.16 -2.81 -0.40
CA ILE A 38 -19.58 -2.51 0.98
C ILE A 38 -18.73 -3.30 1.98
N THR A 39 -18.53 -4.60 1.74
CA THR A 39 -17.69 -5.44 2.61
C THR A 39 -16.26 -4.93 2.67
N VAL A 40 -15.67 -4.55 1.53
CA VAL A 40 -14.33 -3.95 1.48
C VAL A 40 -14.29 -2.65 2.26
N ALA A 41 -15.31 -1.78 2.14
CA ALA A 41 -15.37 -0.53 2.90
C ALA A 41 -15.45 -0.78 4.42
N ILE A 42 -16.26 -1.75 4.86
CA ILE A 42 -16.35 -2.13 6.28
C ILE A 42 -15.00 -2.65 6.78
N LEU A 43 -14.35 -3.56 6.05
CA LEU A 43 -13.02 -4.07 6.41
C LEU A 43 -11.96 -2.98 6.44
N ALA A 44 -12.02 -2.01 5.52
CA ALA A 44 -11.11 -0.86 5.51
C ALA A 44 -11.28 -0.02 6.78
N ILE A 45 -12.52 0.28 7.16
CA ILE A 45 -12.83 1.04 8.39
C ILE A 45 -12.34 0.28 9.62
N LEU A 46 -12.60 -1.03 9.69
CA LEU A 46 -12.12 -1.87 10.79
C LEU A 46 -10.59 -1.89 10.87
N LEU A 47 -9.89 -2.02 9.74
CA LEU A 47 -8.43 -1.95 9.70
C LEU A 47 -7.92 -0.58 10.16
N CYS A 48 -8.53 0.53 9.72
CA CYS A 48 -8.18 1.87 10.18
C CYS A 48 -8.35 2.02 11.69
N LEU A 49 -9.52 1.63 12.22
CA LEU A 49 -9.80 1.69 13.66
C LEU A 49 -8.83 0.81 14.47
N PHE A 50 -8.54 -0.39 13.98
CA PHE A 50 -7.57 -1.29 14.58
C PHE A 50 -6.17 -0.64 14.64
N GLN A 51 -5.67 -0.11 13.52
CA GLN A 51 -4.34 0.51 13.50
C GLN A 51 -4.28 1.77 14.37
N MET A 52 -5.32 2.61 14.34
CA MET A 52 -5.41 3.79 15.21
C MET A 52 -5.40 3.41 16.69
N TYR A 53 -6.14 2.38 17.08
CA TYR A 53 -6.14 1.87 18.45
C TYR A 53 -4.74 1.41 18.87
N THR A 54 -4.08 0.60 18.03
CA THR A 54 -2.75 0.09 18.36
C THR A 54 -1.66 1.16 18.36
N ALA A 55 -1.82 2.23 17.57
CA ALA A 55 -0.86 3.32 17.52
C ALA A 55 -1.06 4.36 18.64
N GLY A 56 -2.31 4.60 19.05
CA GLY A 56 -2.65 5.69 19.98
C GLY A 56 -2.96 5.25 21.40
N VAL A 57 -3.45 4.03 21.61
CA VAL A 57 -3.92 3.55 22.92
C VAL A 57 -2.96 2.52 23.50
N GLU A 58 -2.82 1.37 22.83
CA GLU A 58 -2.02 0.26 23.34
C GLU A 58 -1.30 -0.48 22.19
N PRO A 59 0.04 -0.42 22.13
CA PRO A 59 0.80 -1.18 21.16
C PRO A 59 0.63 -2.68 21.40
N LEU A 60 0.10 -3.39 20.39
CA LEU A 60 -0.03 -4.84 20.46
C LEU A 60 1.31 -5.52 20.18
N GLY A 61 1.49 -6.69 20.77
CA GLY A 61 2.64 -7.55 20.47
C GLY A 61 2.73 -7.86 18.98
N LEU A 62 3.96 -8.01 18.48
CA LEU A 62 4.22 -8.24 17.06
C LEU A 62 3.50 -9.46 16.46
N PHE A 63 3.28 -10.51 17.27
CA PHE A 63 2.56 -11.73 16.90
C PHE A 63 1.03 -11.56 16.84
N TYR A 64 0.51 -10.44 17.33
CA TYR A 64 -0.89 -10.05 17.20
C TYR A 64 -1.07 -9.01 16.11
N GLN A 65 -0.28 -7.92 16.16
CA GLN A 65 -0.47 -6.79 15.24
C GLN A 65 -0.21 -7.16 13.78
N ARG A 66 0.90 -7.85 13.48
CA ARG A 66 1.31 -8.12 12.10
C ARG A 66 0.38 -9.14 11.40
N PRO A 67 0.00 -10.28 12.03
CA PRO A 67 -0.93 -11.22 11.41
C PRO A 67 -2.32 -10.64 11.22
N LEU A 68 -2.85 -9.89 12.18
CA LEU A 68 -4.16 -9.24 12.05
C LEU A 68 -4.14 -8.14 10.98
N HIS A 69 -3.07 -7.35 10.88
CA HIS A 69 -2.92 -6.38 9.79
C HIS A 69 -2.94 -7.09 8.41
N LEU A 70 -2.15 -8.15 8.26
CA LEU A 70 -2.07 -8.90 7.01
C LEU A 70 -3.40 -9.59 6.67
N LEU A 71 -4.13 -10.10 7.67
CA LEU A 71 -5.47 -10.68 7.53
C LEU A 71 -6.43 -9.73 6.81
N PHE A 72 -6.55 -8.49 7.30
CA PHE A 72 -7.43 -7.50 6.69
C PHE A 72 -6.99 -7.18 5.26
N ILE A 73 -5.70 -6.97 5.03
CA ILE A 73 -5.17 -6.63 3.71
C ILE A 73 -5.40 -7.76 2.70
N LEU A 74 -5.10 -9.01 3.05
CA LEU A 74 -5.29 -10.14 2.15
C LEU A 74 -6.77 -10.34 1.83
N THR A 75 -7.63 -10.29 2.85
CA THR A 75 -9.09 -10.43 2.66
C THR A 75 -9.64 -9.34 1.73
N MET A 76 -9.26 -8.09 1.96
CA MET A 76 -9.64 -6.98 1.10
C MET A 76 -9.06 -7.11 -0.31
N THR A 77 -7.83 -7.61 -0.45
CA THR A 77 -7.18 -7.83 -1.74
C THR A 77 -7.98 -8.79 -2.61
N PHE A 78 -8.37 -9.95 -2.07
CA PHE A 78 -9.15 -10.93 -2.82
C PHE A 78 -10.58 -10.47 -3.11
N LEU A 79 -11.16 -9.64 -2.24
CA LEU A 79 -12.46 -9.00 -2.50
C LEU A 79 -12.40 -7.86 -3.52
N ALA A 80 -11.32 -7.09 -3.56
CA ALA A 80 -11.20 -5.90 -4.42
C ALA A 80 -10.56 -6.18 -5.79
N VAL A 81 -9.71 -7.21 -5.90
CA VAL A 81 -8.92 -7.48 -7.11
C VAL A 81 -9.27 -8.86 -7.69
N PRO A 82 -10.07 -8.94 -8.76
CA PRO A 82 -10.40 -10.18 -9.45
C PRO A 82 -9.16 -10.87 -10.04
N LEU A 83 -9.22 -12.20 -10.20
CA LEU A 83 -8.14 -13.01 -10.76
C LEU A 83 -7.71 -12.56 -12.17
N ALA A 84 -8.68 -12.23 -13.04
CA ALA A 84 -8.45 -11.80 -14.42
C ALA A 84 -8.04 -10.33 -14.57
N GLY A 85 -7.86 -9.59 -13.46
CA GLY A 85 -7.48 -8.18 -13.47
C GLY A 85 -8.62 -7.20 -13.20
N ARG A 86 -8.25 -5.92 -13.04
CA ARG A 86 -9.17 -4.83 -12.69
C ARG A 86 -10.17 -4.55 -13.82
N GLY A 87 -11.44 -4.36 -13.49
CA GLY A 87 -12.48 -3.89 -14.43
C GLY A 87 -13.29 -4.98 -15.15
N ARG A 88 -13.04 -6.26 -14.88
CA ARG A 88 -13.90 -7.37 -15.36
C ARG A 88 -14.86 -7.85 -14.27
N ARG A 89 -16.09 -8.18 -14.67
CA ARG A 89 -17.04 -8.88 -13.78
C ARG A 89 -16.52 -10.30 -13.51
N ARG A 90 -16.54 -10.69 -12.24
CA ARG A 90 -16.16 -12.03 -11.80
C ARG A 90 -17.13 -13.08 -12.33
N THR A 91 -16.56 -14.17 -12.83
CA THR A 91 -17.28 -15.41 -13.11
C THR A 91 -17.47 -16.22 -11.81
N ILE A 92 -18.39 -17.19 -11.81
CA ILE A 92 -18.65 -18.05 -10.64
C ILE A 92 -17.37 -18.81 -10.20
N PRO A 93 -16.57 -19.41 -11.10
CA PRO A 93 -15.33 -20.08 -10.71
C PRO A 93 -14.31 -19.14 -10.06
N GLU A 94 -14.21 -17.89 -10.53
CA GLU A 94 -13.32 -16.89 -9.93
C GLU A 94 -13.77 -16.54 -8.50
N TRP A 95 -15.08 -16.45 -8.25
CA TRP A 95 -15.59 -16.24 -6.89
C TRP A 95 -15.29 -17.41 -5.95
N ILE A 96 -15.34 -18.65 -6.43
CA ILE A 96 -14.97 -19.83 -5.64
C ILE A 96 -13.49 -19.78 -5.28
N LEU A 97 -12.63 -19.46 -6.25
CA LEU A 97 -11.20 -19.35 -6.02
C LEU A 97 -10.86 -18.19 -5.07
N ASP A 98 -11.48 -17.03 -5.26
CA ASP A 98 -11.33 -15.88 -4.36
C ASP A 98 -11.80 -16.23 -2.95
N GLY A 99 -12.91 -16.96 -2.82
CA GLY A 99 -13.40 -17.49 -1.55
C GLY A 99 -12.40 -18.40 -0.86
N LEU A 100 -11.74 -19.30 -1.60
CA LEU A 100 -10.69 -20.18 -1.06
C LEU A 100 -9.51 -19.38 -0.52
N PHE A 101 -9.05 -18.36 -1.26
CA PHE A 101 -7.97 -17.49 -0.80
C PHE A 101 -8.36 -16.58 0.36
N ILE A 102 -9.62 -16.15 0.44
CA ILE A 102 -10.15 -15.44 1.62
C ILE A 102 -10.12 -16.35 2.84
N VAL A 103 -10.57 -17.60 2.71
CA VAL A 103 -10.49 -18.58 3.80
C VAL A 103 -9.03 -18.83 4.19
N GLY A 104 -8.13 -18.94 3.23
CA GLY A 104 -6.69 -19.04 3.48
C GLY A 104 -6.13 -17.83 4.24
N ALA A 105 -6.54 -16.62 3.88
CA ALA A 105 -6.18 -15.39 4.59
C ALA A 105 -6.69 -15.39 6.04
N VAL A 106 -7.95 -15.81 6.26
CA VAL A 106 -8.56 -15.93 7.59
C VAL A 106 -7.84 -16.94 8.47
N ILE A 107 -7.60 -18.15 7.96
CA ILE A 107 -6.89 -19.19 8.68
C ILE A 107 -5.51 -18.70 9.08
N THR A 108 -4.74 -18.19 8.12
CA THR A 108 -3.33 -17.83 8.34
C THR A 108 -3.18 -16.58 9.20
N GLY A 109 -4.08 -15.61 9.06
CA GLY A 109 -4.09 -14.39 9.86
C GLY A 109 -4.48 -14.61 11.33
N LEU A 110 -5.33 -15.60 11.61
CA LEU A 110 -5.78 -15.93 12.97
C LEU A 110 -4.95 -17.02 13.65
N TYR A 111 -4.27 -17.88 12.90
CA TYR A 111 -3.54 -19.01 13.47
C TYR A 111 -2.45 -18.58 14.46
N LEU A 112 -1.59 -17.63 14.05
CA LEU A 112 -0.47 -17.22 14.89
C LEU A 112 -0.91 -16.51 16.18
N PRO A 113 -1.90 -15.57 16.16
CA PRO A 113 -2.45 -14.99 17.39
C PRO A 113 -3.14 -16.01 18.31
N LEU A 114 -3.87 -16.98 17.76
CA LEU A 114 -4.67 -17.92 18.56
C LEU A 114 -3.82 -19.03 19.20
N PHE A 115 -2.75 -19.48 18.53
CA PHE A 115 -1.91 -20.58 18.97
C PHE A 115 -0.51 -20.12 19.40
N LEU A 116 -0.35 -18.85 19.79
CA LEU A 116 0.96 -18.25 20.04
C LEU A 116 1.77 -18.99 21.12
N ASP A 117 1.19 -19.18 22.32
CA ASP A 117 1.87 -19.81 23.46
C ASP A 117 2.36 -21.22 23.11
N ASP A 118 1.49 -21.92 22.41
CA ASP A 118 1.66 -23.24 21.87
C ASP A 118 2.81 -23.31 20.85
N ILE A 119 2.89 -22.35 19.93
CA ILE A 119 3.94 -22.26 18.90
C ILE A 119 5.29 -21.91 19.53
N VAL A 120 5.29 -21.00 20.52
CA VAL A 120 6.50 -20.55 21.22
C VAL A 120 7.11 -21.69 22.06
N THR A 121 6.29 -22.56 22.66
CA THR A 121 6.78 -23.68 23.47
C THR A 121 7.36 -24.84 22.64
N ARG A 122 6.98 -24.96 21.36
CA ARG A 122 7.46 -26.03 20.45
C ARG A 122 8.40 -25.54 19.34
N VAL A 123 9.04 -24.38 19.50
CA VAL A 123 9.91 -23.80 18.47
C VAL A 123 10.94 -24.82 17.98
N GLY A 124 10.94 -25.07 16.67
CA GLY A 124 11.82 -26.04 16.02
C GLY A 124 11.23 -27.45 15.87
N PHE A 125 10.12 -27.76 16.54
CA PHE A 125 9.37 -29.02 16.44
C PHE A 125 7.93 -28.75 15.99
N TRP A 126 7.79 -28.33 14.73
CA TRP A 126 6.51 -27.93 14.15
C TRP A 126 5.58 -29.12 13.91
N THR A 127 4.31 -28.93 14.20
CA THR A 127 3.26 -29.93 13.95
C THR A 127 2.89 -29.98 12.46
N THR A 128 2.20 -31.05 12.05
CA THR A 128 1.66 -31.15 10.69
C THR A 128 0.70 -29.99 10.36
N THR A 129 -0.09 -29.54 11.35
CA THR A 129 -0.98 -28.38 11.20
C THR A 129 -0.20 -27.10 10.94
N ASP A 130 0.88 -26.86 11.70
CA ASP A 130 1.76 -25.69 11.51
C ASP A 130 2.31 -25.64 10.08
N ILE A 131 2.72 -26.81 9.54
CA ILE A 131 3.24 -26.95 8.17
C ILE A 131 2.15 -26.62 7.13
N TRP A 132 0.95 -27.18 7.26
CA TRP A 132 -0.15 -26.93 6.32
C TRP A 132 -0.56 -25.46 6.29
N VAL A 133 -0.72 -24.85 7.46
CA VAL A 133 -1.07 -23.42 7.57
C VAL A 133 0.04 -22.56 6.97
N SER A 134 1.30 -22.89 7.22
CA SER A 134 2.45 -22.20 6.63
C SER A 134 2.45 -22.27 5.08
N GLY A 135 2.14 -23.44 4.52
CA GLY A 135 1.99 -23.62 3.08
C GLY A 135 0.84 -22.80 2.49
N ILE A 136 -0.33 -22.79 3.17
CA ILE A 136 -1.48 -21.97 2.78
C ILE A 136 -1.13 -20.48 2.83
N ALA A 137 -0.40 -20.03 3.85
CA ALA A 137 0.05 -18.64 3.98
C ALA A 137 0.94 -18.23 2.81
N LEU A 138 1.91 -19.07 2.44
CA LEU A 138 2.82 -18.81 1.33
C LEU A 138 2.07 -18.70 0.00
N LEU A 139 1.17 -19.65 -0.28
CA LEU A 139 0.35 -19.64 -1.51
C LEU A 139 -0.58 -18.42 -1.57
N THR A 140 -1.26 -18.13 -0.47
CA THR A 140 -2.18 -16.98 -0.37
C THR A 140 -1.42 -15.66 -0.55
N LEU A 141 -0.25 -15.52 0.06
CA LEU A 141 0.56 -14.31 -0.05
C LEU A 141 1.16 -14.13 -1.46
N LEU A 142 1.67 -15.20 -2.08
CA LEU A 142 2.21 -15.16 -3.44
C LEU A 142 1.12 -14.76 -4.45
N GLU A 143 -0.08 -15.33 -4.32
CA GLU A 143 -1.20 -14.98 -5.19
C GLU A 143 -1.67 -13.53 -4.97
N ALA A 144 -1.75 -13.06 -3.73
CA ALA A 144 -2.06 -11.66 -3.45
C ALA A 144 -1.00 -10.72 -4.04
N CYS A 145 0.29 -11.06 -3.92
CA CYS A 145 1.40 -10.32 -4.53
C CYS A 145 1.24 -10.25 -6.06
N ARG A 146 0.92 -11.39 -6.70
CA ARG A 146 0.70 -11.46 -8.16
C ARG A 146 -0.44 -10.55 -8.61
N ARG A 147 -1.53 -10.48 -7.84
CA ARG A 147 -2.72 -9.67 -8.17
C ARG A 147 -2.50 -8.17 -7.97
N VAL A 148 -1.78 -7.78 -6.91
CA VAL A 148 -1.63 -6.37 -6.53
C VAL A 148 -0.41 -5.74 -7.18
N VAL A 149 0.73 -6.43 -7.16
CA VAL A 149 2.02 -5.89 -7.61
C VAL A 149 2.35 -6.35 -9.03
N GLY A 150 1.91 -7.54 -9.41
CA GLY A 150 2.13 -8.13 -10.73
C GLY A 150 3.20 -9.20 -10.74
N ASN A 151 3.37 -9.83 -11.91
CA ASN A 151 4.20 -11.03 -12.06
C ASN A 151 5.69 -10.79 -11.77
N GLY A 152 6.21 -9.58 -11.91
CA GLY A 152 7.64 -9.28 -11.75
C GLY A 152 8.17 -9.69 -10.36
N ILE A 153 7.58 -9.16 -9.29
CA ILE A 153 8.00 -9.50 -7.92
C ILE A 153 7.65 -10.95 -7.58
N THR A 154 6.49 -11.44 -8.02
CA THR A 154 6.08 -12.82 -7.76
C THR A 154 7.06 -13.84 -8.35
N VAL A 155 7.51 -13.64 -9.60
CA VAL A 155 8.49 -14.52 -10.25
C VAL A 155 9.79 -14.50 -9.47
N VAL A 156 10.27 -13.32 -9.07
CA VAL A 156 11.50 -13.22 -8.25
C VAL A 156 11.34 -13.99 -6.93
N ALA A 157 10.22 -13.83 -6.23
CA ALA A 157 9.95 -14.56 -4.99
C ALA A 157 9.92 -16.08 -5.20
N VAL A 158 9.25 -16.54 -6.25
CA VAL A 158 9.21 -17.97 -6.62
C VAL A 158 10.61 -18.48 -6.97
N CYS A 159 11.41 -17.72 -7.71
CA CYS A 159 12.80 -18.09 -8.01
C CYS A 159 13.64 -18.26 -6.73
N PHE A 160 13.51 -17.36 -5.75
CA PHE A 160 14.21 -17.49 -4.48
C PHE A 160 13.71 -18.67 -3.63
N LEU A 161 12.42 -19.00 -3.68
CA LEU A 161 11.87 -20.20 -3.05
C LEU A 161 12.43 -21.47 -3.69
N LEU A 162 12.43 -21.54 -5.03
CA LEU A 162 13.01 -22.65 -5.78
C LEU A 162 14.52 -22.77 -5.52
N TYR A 163 15.23 -21.64 -5.43
CA TYR A 163 16.63 -21.61 -5.05
C TYR A 163 16.85 -22.12 -3.63
N ALA A 164 16.04 -21.74 -2.64
CA ALA A 164 16.14 -22.29 -1.28
C ALA A 164 15.92 -23.82 -1.24
N MET A 165 15.11 -24.35 -2.15
CA MET A 165 14.90 -25.79 -2.36
C MET A 165 15.99 -26.45 -3.21
N ALA A 166 16.86 -25.67 -3.85
CA ALA A 166 17.96 -26.16 -4.67
C ALA A 166 19.12 -26.61 -3.78
N GLY A 167 19.47 -27.88 -3.82
CA GLY A 167 20.63 -28.40 -3.10
C GLY A 167 20.51 -29.88 -2.80
N PRO A 168 21.60 -30.53 -2.37
CA PRO A 168 21.62 -31.99 -2.20
C PRO A 168 20.60 -32.53 -1.18
N ARG A 169 20.16 -31.70 -0.22
CA ARG A 169 19.15 -32.05 0.80
C ARG A 169 17.78 -31.39 0.55
N GLY A 170 17.65 -30.58 -0.49
CA GLY A 170 16.38 -29.94 -0.83
C GLY A 170 15.52 -30.83 -1.74
N GLU A 171 14.30 -30.39 -1.98
CA GLU A 171 13.33 -31.09 -2.85
C GLU A 171 13.69 -30.99 -4.35
N LEU A 172 14.62 -30.10 -4.72
CA LEU A 172 15.08 -29.90 -6.10
C LEU A 172 16.60 -30.11 -6.22
N PRO A 173 17.11 -31.36 -6.05
CA PRO A 173 18.55 -31.62 -6.10
C PRO A 173 19.16 -31.34 -7.48
N TRP A 174 18.39 -31.60 -8.54
CA TRP A 174 18.81 -31.36 -9.93
C TRP A 174 19.06 -29.88 -10.22
N LEU A 175 18.29 -28.98 -9.59
CA LEU A 175 18.49 -27.54 -9.71
C LEU A 175 19.78 -27.13 -8.97
N GLY A 176 20.03 -27.72 -7.80
CA GLY A 176 21.25 -27.48 -7.02
C GLY A 176 22.53 -27.87 -7.76
N ALA A 177 22.48 -28.88 -8.64
CA ALA A 177 23.64 -29.28 -9.45
C ALA A 177 24.01 -28.26 -10.55
N ILE A 178 23.10 -27.35 -10.89
CA ILE A 178 23.30 -26.31 -11.91
C ILE A 178 23.82 -25.01 -11.26
N VAL A 179 23.65 -24.87 -9.94
CA VAL A 179 24.02 -23.67 -9.18
C VAL A 179 25.56 -23.61 -9.03
N PRO A 180 26.21 -22.48 -9.35
CA PRO A 180 27.65 -22.33 -9.15
C PRO A 180 28.09 -22.56 -7.70
N ASP A 181 29.25 -23.18 -7.49
CA ASP A 181 29.76 -23.54 -6.16
C ASP A 181 29.79 -22.36 -5.18
N LEU A 182 30.09 -21.14 -5.66
CA LEU A 182 30.15 -19.92 -4.85
C LEU A 182 28.83 -19.59 -4.13
N VAL A 183 27.71 -19.93 -4.75
CA VAL A 183 26.35 -19.71 -4.21
C VAL A 183 25.65 -21.03 -3.87
N SER A 184 26.38 -22.14 -3.87
CA SER A 184 25.82 -23.43 -3.52
C SER A 184 25.49 -23.51 -2.03
N HIS A 185 24.44 -24.26 -1.69
CA HIS A 185 24.05 -24.52 -0.31
C HIS A 185 23.44 -25.91 -0.15
N ARG A 186 23.30 -26.37 1.10
CA ARG A 186 22.73 -27.69 1.42
C ARG A 186 21.33 -27.93 0.86
N GLY A 187 20.55 -26.86 0.65
CA GLY A 187 19.13 -26.94 0.31
C GLY A 187 18.27 -27.21 1.54
N PHE A 188 17.01 -26.79 1.48
CA PHE A 188 16.02 -26.99 2.53
C PHE A 188 14.76 -27.65 1.96
N ASP A 189 14.11 -28.48 2.75
CA ASP A 189 12.81 -29.06 2.43
C ASP A 189 11.69 -28.02 2.52
N PHE A 190 10.57 -28.28 1.83
CA PHE A 190 9.45 -27.33 1.79
C PHE A 190 8.85 -27.08 3.17
N ASN A 191 8.81 -28.10 4.04
CA ASN A 191 8.27 -27.97 5.39
C ASN A 191 9.12 -27.00 6.22
N ARG A 192 10.45 -27.12 6.13
CA ARG A 192 11.38 -26.21 6.80
C ARG A 192 11.26 -24.79 6.27
N ILE A 193 11.18 -24.61 4.95
CA ILE A 193 11.07 -23.27 4.33
C ILE A 193 9.76 -22.60 4.73
N SER A 194 8.63 -23.28 4.54
CA SER A 194 7.30 -22.71 4.82
C SER A 194 7.14 -22.34 6.29
N THR A 195 7.49 -23.23 7.21
CA THR A 195 7.41 -22.98 8.65
C THR A 195 8.37 -21.88 9.11
N GLN A 196 9.59 -21.83 8.55
CA GLN A 196 10.52 -20.73 8.82
C GLN A 196 9.93 -19.40 8.35
N LEU A 197 9.33 -19.34 7.16
CA LEU A 197 8.78 -18.11 6.61
C LEU A 197 7.51 -17.64 7.34
N PHE A 198 6.69 -18.54 7.86
CA PHE A 198 5.41 -18.17 8.47
C PHE A 198 5.48 -18.04 9.99
N LEU A 199 6.17 -18.95 10.69
CA LEU A 199 6.13 -19.02 12.16
C LEU A 199 7.23 -18.19 12.84
N THR A 200 8.24 -17.73 12.07
CA THR A 200 9.34 -16.93 12.61
C THR A 200 9.26 -15.47 12.18
N GLN A 201 10.07 -14.63 12.83
CA GLN A 201 10.14 -13.20 12.54
C GLN A 201 11.07 -12.86 11.37
N GLU A 202 11.73 -13.86 10.78
CA GLU A 202 12.64 -13.67 9.63
C GLU A 202 11.93 -13.85 8.28
N GLY A 203 10.61 -14.08 8.30
CA GLY A 203 9.80 -14.31 7.11
C GLY A 203 8.71 -13.27 6.89
N ILE A 204 7.49 -13.76 6.63
CA ILE A 204 6.30 -12.98 6.28
C ILE A 204 6.02 -11.90 7.33
N PHE A 205 6.13 -12.26 8.62
CA PHE A 205 5.88 -11.34 9.73
C PHE A 205 7.12 -10.55 10.17
N GLY A 206 8.14 -10.41 9.31
CA GLY A 206 9.37 -9.71 9.62
C GLY A 206 9.28 -8.18 9.62
N LEU A 207 10.46 -7.55 9.58
CA LEU A 207 10.60 -6.09 9.65
C LEU A 207 9.78 -5.32 8.60
N PRO A 208 9.74 -5.72 7.31
CA PRO A 208 8.97 -4.97 6.31
C PRO A 208 7.48 -4.88 6.63
N LEU A 209 6.86 -5.99 7.01
CA LEU A 209 5.44 -6.00 7.41
C LEU A 209 5.23 -5.28 8.74
N GLY A 210 6.18 -5.39 9.67
CA GLY A 210 6.17 -4.63 10.92
C GLY A 210 6.12 -3.13 10.67
N VAL A 211 7.06 -2.61 9.89
CA VAL A 211 7.13 -1.18 9.54
C VAL A 211 5.89 -0.73 8.76
N ALA A 212 5.37 -1.58 7.87
CA ALA A 212 4.13 -1.32 7.14
C ALA A 212 2.94 -1.14 8.09
N ALA A 213 2.76 -2.06 9.05
CA ALA A 213 1.64 -2.05 9.98
C ALA A 213 1.72 -0.91 11.01
N THR A 214 2.91 -0.60 11.53
CA THR A 214 3.04 0.35 12.66
C THR A 214 3.20 1.81 12.22
N TYR A 215 3.98 2.06 11.16
CA TYR A 215 4.38 3.42 10.79
C TYR A 215 3.76 3.84 9.46
N VAL A 216 3.99 3.04 8.40
CA VAL A 216 3.58 3.43 7.05
C VAL A 216 2.06 3.55 6.94
N PHE A 217 1.31 2.61 7.53
CA PHE A 217 -0.14 2.65 7.49
C PHE A 217 -0.71 3.95 8.07
N ILE A 218 -0.22 4.37 9.24
CA ILE A 218 -0.70 5.58 9.93
C ILE A 218 -0.38 6.83 9.08
N PHE A 219 0.80 6.92 8.48
CA PHE A 219 1.14 8.02 7.57
C PHE A 219 0.22 8.05 6.34
N VAL A 220 -0.02 6.91 5.70
CA VAL A 220 -0.92 6.82 4.53
C VAL A 220 -2.35 7.19 4.91
N MET A 221 -2.84 6.71 6.05
CA MET A 221 -4.18 7.03 6.55
C MET A 221 -4.32 8.53 6.85
N PHE A 222 -3.37 9.15 7.54
CA PHE A 222 -3.37 10.60 7.77
C PHE A 222 -3.26 11.38 6.46
N GLY A 223 -2.44 10.90 5.51
CA GLY A 223 -2.35 11.47 4.17
C GLY A 223 -3.70 11.48 3.45
N ALA A 224 -4.43 10.36 3.50
CA ALA A 224 -5.77 10.26 2.94
C ALA A 224 -6.80 11.18 3.63
N VAL A 225 -6.71 11.33 4.96
CA VAL A 225 -7.58 12.28 5.70
C VAL A 225 -7.26 13.73 5.33
N LEU A 226 -5.97 14.09 5.19
CA LEU A 226 -5.55 15.44 4.78
C LEU A 226 -5.98 15.76 3.34
N GLU A 227 -5.96 14.77 2.47
CA GLU A 227 -6.46 14.88 1.09
C GLU A 227 -7.96 15.24 1.08
N VAL A 228 -8.77 14.52 1.85
CA VAL A 228 -10.24 14.71 1.88
C VAL A 228 -10.65 15.99 2.63
N THR A 229 -9.90 16.41 3.65
CA THR A 229 -10.20 17.65 4.39
C THR A 229 -9.87 18.93 3.62
N GLY A 230 -9.30 18.82 2.41
CA GLY A 230 -8.94 19.97 1.58
C GLY A 230 -7.61 20.62 1.95
N ALA A 231 -6.85 20.04 2.88
CA ALA A 231 -5.51 20.52 3.22
C ALA A 231 -4.55 20.47 2.02
N GLY A 232 -4.80 19.60 1.04
CA GLY A 232 -4.08 19.62 -0.25
C GLY A 232 -4.14 20.98 -0.96
N ARG A 233 -5.30 21.66 -0.94
CA ARG A 233 -5.43 23.02 -1.52
C ARG A 233 -4.63 24.05 -0.72
N PHE A 234 -4.65 23.95 0.61
CA PHE A 234 -3.85 24.81 1.48
C PHE A 234 -2.35 24.75 1.15
N PHE A 235 -1.80 23.54 0.92
CA PHE A 235 -0.38 23.40 0.56
C PHE A 235 -0.05 23.94 -0.83
N ILE A 236 -0.98 23.81 -1.78
CA ILE A 236 -0.85 24.39 -3.11
C ILE A 236 -0.83 25.93 -3.02
N ASP A 237 -1.78 26.52 -2.28
CA ASP A 237 -1.87 27.96 -2.09
C ASP A 237 -0.65 28.51 -1.34
N LEU A 238 -0.14 27.77 -0.35
CA LEU A 238 1.10 28.11 0.34
C LEU A 238 2.32 28.10 -0.61
N ALA A 239 2.43 27.08 -1.47
CA ALA A 239 3.49 27.02 -2.47
C ALA A 239 3.42 28.19 -3.47
N TYR A 240 2.21 28.61 -3.86
CA TYR A 240 2.00 29.80 -4.67
C TYR A 240 2.37 31.08 -3.94
N ALA A 241 1.99 31.24 -2.68
CA ALA A 241 2.36 32.40 -1.89
C ALA A 241 3.89 32.54 -1.77
N LEU A 242 4.62 31.42 -1.66
CA LEU A 242 6.07 31.41 -1.52
C LEU A 242 6.83 31.66 -2.83
N THR A 243 6.27 31.25 -3.97
CA THR A 243 7.04 31.19 -5.23
C THR A 243 6.38 31.85 -6.44
N GLY A 244 5.07 32.11 -6.40
CA GLY A 244 4.26 32.56 -7.53
C GLY A 244 4.66 33.92 -8.11
N SER A 245 5.18 34.83 -7.28
CA SER A 245 5.67 36.15 -7.70
C SER A 245 7.06 36.13 -8.35
N ARG A 246 7.77 34.99 -8.30
CA ARG A 246 9.12 34.86 -8.87
C ARG A 246 9.06 34.46 -10.34
N ARG A 247 10.14 34.70 -11.10
CA ARG A 247 10.30 34.15 -12.45
C ARG A 247 10.19 32.63 -12.43
N GLY A 248 9.33 32.08 -13.28
CA GLY A 248 8.96 30.66 -13.28
C GLY A 248 8.12 30.24 -12.07
N GLY A 249 7.45 31.20 -11.42
CA GLY A 249 6.70 31.01 -10.18
C GLY A 249 5.70 29.84 -10.22
N PRO A 250 4.91 29.67 -11.28
CA PRO A 250 3.98 28.54 -11.38
C PRO A 250 4.65 27.16 -11.45
N ALA A 251 5.76 27.08 -12.19
CA ALA A 251 6.55 25.85 -12.25
C ALA A 251 7.19 25.54 -10.89
N LYS A 252 7.75 26.55 -10.22
CA LYS A 252 8.33 26.41 -8.87
C LYS A 252 7.28 26.05 -7.82
N ALA A 253 6.10 26.67 -7.88
CA ALA A 253 4.97 26.37 -7.00
C ALA A 253 4.51 24.93 -7.17
N SER A 254 4.44 24.44 -8.41
CA SER A 254 4.05 23.06 -8.71
C SER A 254 5.06 22.05 -8.15
N VAL A 255 6.36 22.32 -8.28
CA VAL A 255 7.42 21.47 -7.69
C VAL A 255 7.35 21.50 -6.17
N VAL A 256 7.22 22.69 -5.55
CA VAL A 256 7.12 22.81 -4.08
C VAL A 256 5.86 22.12 -3.55
N ALA A 257 4.70 22.33 -4.17
CA ALA A 257 3.46 21.66 -3.78
C ALA A 257 3.56 20.14 -3.91
N SER A 258 4.16 19.64 -5.01
CA SER A 258 4.40 18.21 -5.21
C SER A 258 5.38 17.62 -4.20
N MET A 259 6.43 18.36 -3.82
CA MET A 259 7.35 17.94 -2.75
C MET A 259 6.66 17.88 -1.39
N THR A 260 5.87 18.89 -1.03
CA THR A 260 5.14 18.93 0.24
C THR A 260 4.06 17.84 0.29
N MET A 261 3.25 17.71 -0.77
CA MET A 261 2.19 16.71 -0.84
C MET A 261 2.76 15.28 -0.92
N GLY A 262 3.85 15.09 -1.66
CA GLY A 262 4.57 13.82 -1.71
C GLY A 262 5.16 13.41 -0.36
N SER A 263 5.65 14.37 0.43
CA SER A 263 6.21 14.10 1.77
C SER A 263 5.13 13.67 2.78
N ILE A 264 3.89 14.14 2.59
CA ILE A 264 2.76 13.82 3.47
C ILE A 264 2.11 12.49 3.08
N THR A 265 1.81 12.34 1.79
CA THR A 265 1.05 11.18 1.30
C THR A 265 1.88 9.92 1.15
N GLY A 266 3.20 10.05 0.96
CA GLY A 266 4.12 8.91 0.79
C GLY A 266 3.86 8.06 -0.46
N ALA A 267 2.92 8.45 -1.32
CA ALA A 267 2.48 7.68 -2.48
C ALA A 267 2.57 8.52 -3.76
N SER A 268 3.37 8.06 -4.73
CA SER A 268 3.57 8.76 -6.01
C SER A 268 2.28 8.88 -6.83
N ILE A 269 1.46 7.83 -6.85
CA ILE A 269 0.17 7.82 -7.55
C ILE A 269 -0.79 8.83 -6.90
N ALA A 270 -0.90 8.83 -5.57
CA ALA A 270 -1.75 9.78 -4.83
C ALA A 270 -1.27 11.22 -5.06
N ASN A 271 0.04 11.47 -5.05
CA ASN A 271 0.61 12.79 -5.30
C ASN A 271 0.25 13.32 -6.70
N VAL A 272 0.35 12.50 -7.76
CA VAL A 272 -0.01 12.94 -9.12
C VAL A 272 -1.52 13.19 -9.27
N VAL A 273 -2.35 12.31 -8.70
CA VAL A 273 -3.82 12.44 -8.76
C VAL A 273 -4.31 13.66 -7.96
N THR A 274 -3.64 14.01 -6.86
CA THR A 274 -4.01 15.17 -6.03
C THR A 274 -3.43 16.48 -6.52
N THR A 275 -2.18 16.53 -6.97
CA THR A 275 -1.53 17.80 -7.37
C THR A 275 -1.73 18.11 -8.86
N GLY A 276 -1.84 17.10 -9.71
CA GLY A 276 -2.01 17.23 -11.16
C GLY A 276 -3.21 18.09 -11.57
N PRO A 277 -4.42 17.85 -11.02
CA PRO A 277 -5.61 18.66 -11.33
C PRO A 277 -5.47 20.15 -11.02
N PHE A 278 -4.57 20.54 -10.11
CA PHE A 278 -4.35 21.94 -9.74
C PHE A 278 -3.17 22.56 -10.48
N THR A 279 -2.11 21.80 -10.70
CA THR A 279 -0.86 22.30 -11.30
C THR A 279 -0.96 22.42 -12.82
N ILE A 280 -1.55 21.43 -13.51
CA ILE A 280 -1.61 21.38 -14.97
C ILE A 280 -2.45 22.54 -15.56
N PRO A 281 -3.69 22.80 -15.10
CA PRO A 281 -4.47 23.91 -15.65
C PRO A 281 -3.81 25.26 -15.40
N LEU A 282 -3.12 25.42 -14.27
CA LEU A 282 -2.45 26.67 -13.96
C LEU A 282 -1.23 26.91 -14.86
N MET A 283 -0.39 25.89 -15.09
CA MET A 283 0.74 26.01 -16.02
C MET A 283 0.23 26.35 -17.43
N LYS A 284 -0.82 25.68 -17.91
CA LYS A 284 -1.43 25.98 -19.23
C LYS A 284 -1.95 27.42 -19.36
N ARG A 285 -2.41 28.05 -18.27
CA ARG A 285 -2.93 29.42 -18.28
C ARG A 285 -1.82 30.48 -18.30
N LEU A 286 -0.63 30.15 -17.80
CA LEU A 286 0.45 31.11 -17.61
C LEU A 286 1.57 30.99 -18.67
N GLY A 287 1.50 29.96 -19.53
CA GLY A 287 2.48 29.67 -20.57
C GLY A 287 3.46 28.60 -20.15
#